data_AF-A0A1C6C2G9-F1
#
_entry.id   AF-A0A1C6C2G9-F1
#
_cell.length_a   1.000
_cell.length_b   1.000
_cell.length_c   1.000
_cell.angle_alpha   90.00
_cell.angle_beta   90.00
_cell.angle_gamma   90.00
#
_symmetry.space_group_name_H-M   'P 1'
#
loop_
_entity.id
_entity.type
_entity.pdbx_description
1 polymer ?
#
loop_
_entity_poly.entity_id
_entity_poly.type
_entity_poly.pdbx_seq_one_letter_code
_entity_poly.pdbx_strand_id
1 'polypeptide(L)'
;MKVEPLSIDIVGLVGACSYALDCIEAELVNVKNKHGKRVAYISVRMAEYWSIKSDALQDLAMCALLHDNALTQYISEELQNHSDVYIKNNLSEEKKHLHCIYGEKNISKLPFKTDVSNAILYHHEHADGTGPFQKTWREIPLFARIIHLADMIDIIGNSKDFNGQRWNFICQYLSKNKDCLFDSECVNAFRHAFTKESFMCLSDDSFETNLWGIIPRKKQVFDWETCKNVADFFANIIDYKSSFTSRHSVGVAEKASLLANYMGFNTINTQKMYLAGALHDIGKMAIGNEILEKPDKLTDDEFSKMKNHAGYTYRILSDIDDFEEIRDWAAFHHEKLNGKGYPFGKTADELNEPERIMACIDIYQALTEDRPYKKGLSHEKTCDILDDMAQKGFIDSTISNKIREFFNII
;
A
#
# COMPACT_ATOMS: atom_id res chain seq x y z
N MET A 1 -26.73 4.31 -16.68
CA MET A 1 -25.79 3.70 -17.65
C MET A 1 -25.25 2.42 -17.05
N LYS A 2 -25.05 1.36 -17.84
CA LYS A 2 -24.29 0.18 -17.35
C LYS A 2 -22.85 0.62 -17.20
N VAL A 3 -22.32 0.53 -15.98
CA VAL A 3 -20.92 0.86 -15.71
C VAL A 3 -20.07 -0.26 -16.30
N GLU A 4 -19.13 0.08 -17.18
CA GLU A 4 -18.26 -0.92 -17.82
C GLU A 4 -17.28 -1.50 -16.78
N PRO A 5 -17.02 -2.81 -16.82
CA PRO A 5 -16.09 -3.44 -15.91
C PRO A 5 -14.64 -3.17 -16.34
N LEU A 6 -13.73 -3.18 -15.37
CA LEU A 6 -12.29 -3.00 -15.58
C LEU A 6 -11.56 -4.33 -15.46
N SER A 7 -10.53 -4.50 -16.28
CA SER A 7 -9.63 -5.64 -16.20
C SER A 7 -8.37 -5.25 -15.44
N ILE A 8 -8.18 -5.76 -14.23
CA ILE A 8 -7.08 -5.38 -13.33
C ILE A 8 -6.28 -6.63 -12.94
N ASP A 9 -4.95 -6.52 -12.94
CA ASP A 9 -4.06 -7.48 -12.26
C ASP A 9 -4.03 -7.18 -10.76
N ILE A 10 -5.02 -7.71 -10.02
CA ILE A 10 -5.16 -7.45 -8.59
C ILE A 10 -3.98 -7.99 -7.77
N VAL A 11 -3.43 -9.14 -8.17
CA VAL A 11 -2.28 -9.74 -7.48
C VAL A 11 -1.02 -8.90 -7.73
N GLY A 12 -0.82 -8.43 -8.96
CA GLY A 12 0.26 -7.49 -9.28
C GLY A 12 0.11 -6.16 -8.54
N LEU A 13 -1.10 -5.60 -8.46
CA LEU A 13 -1.35 -4.38 -7.69
C LEU A 13 -1.02 -4.56 -6.20
N VAL A 14 -1.52 -5.63 -5.57
CA VAL A 14 -1.20 -5.94 -4.16
C VAL A 14 0.29 -6.19 -3.97
N GLY A 15 0.94 -6.94 -4.87
CA GLY A 15 2.38 -7.21 -4.81
C GLY A 15 3.25 -5.98 -5.07
N ALA A 16 2.81 -5.05 -5.91
CA ALA A 16 3.49 -3.77 -6.14
C ALA A 16 3.36 -2.88 -4.90
N CYS A 17 2.14 -2.74 -4.38
CA CYS A 17 1.89 -1.91 -3.21
C CYS A 17 2.41 -2.53 -1.89
N SER A 18 2.67 -3.83 -1.82
CA SER A 18 3.33 -4.44 -0.65
C SER A 18 4.74 -3.88 -0.44
N TYR A 19 5.43 -3.44 -1.50
CA TYR A 19 6.70 -2.73 -1.36
C TYR A 19 6.54 -1.42 -0.58
N ALA A 20 5.42 -0.73 -0.79
CA ALA A 20 5.10 0.50 -0.08
C ALA A 20 4.89 0.24 1.43
N LEU A 21 4.22 -0.88 1.76
CA LEU A 21 4.08 -1.35 3.14
C LEU A 21 5.43 -1.77 3.75
N ASP A 22 6.26 -2.51 2.99
CA ASP A 22 7.60 -2.90 3.45
C ASP A 22 8.48 -1.68 3.78
N CYS A 23 8.37 -0.58 3.03
CA CYS A 23 9.11 0.66 3.31
C CYS A 23 8.73 1.25 4.68
N ILE A 24 7.45 1.18 5.05
CA ILE A 24 6.97 1.62 6.35
C ILE A 24 7.49 0.71 7.46
N GLU A 25 7.36 -0.60 7.28
CA GLU A 25 7.82 -1.56 8.26
C GLU A 25 9.34 -1.46 8.47
N ALA A 26 10.11 -1.27 7.40
CA ALA A 26 11.56 -1.09 7.48
C ALA A 26 11.94 0.12 8.33
N GLU A 27 11.17 1.20 8.27
CA GLU A 27 11.39 2.40 9.07
C GLU A 27 11.01 2.19 10.55
N LEU A 28 9.91 1.49 10.82
CA LEU A 28 9.29 1.42 12.15
C LEU A 28 9.72 0.23 12.99
N VAL A 29 9.88 -0.93 12.35
CA VAL A 29 10.18 -2.22 12.98
C VAL A 29 11.50 -2.82 12.47
N ASN A 30 12.25 -2.09 11.64
CA ASN A 30 13.59 -2.44 11.16
C ASN A 30 13.63 -3.81 10.42
N VAL A 31 12.57 -4.10 9.65
CA VAL A 31 12.56 -5.24 8.72
C VAL A 31 13.27 -4.88 7.41
N LYS A 32 13.66 -5.90 6.64
CA LYS A 32 14.28 -5.69 5.32
C LYS A 32 13.22 -5.56 4.24
N ASN A 33 13.47 -4.71 3.24
CA ASN A 33 12.70 -4.60 2.00
C ASN A 33 12.27 -5.96 1.44
N LYS A 34 11.08 -6.06 0.84
CA LYS A 34 10.45 -7.29 0.32
C LYS A 34 9.99 -8.27 1.40
N HIS A 35 9.71 -7.80 2.62
CA HIS A 35 9.24 -8.63 3.73
C HIS A 35 7.91 -9.31 3.39
N GLY A 36 6.88 -8.55 3.05
CA GLY A 36 5.57 -9.08 2.68
C GLY A 36 5.64 -10.10 1.54
N LYS A 37 6.52 -9.90 0.54
CA LYS A 37 6.73 -10.86 -0.55
C LYS A 37 7.40 -12.15 -0.08
N ARG A 38 8.34 -12.10 0.88
CA ARG A 38 8.94 -13.31 1.47
C ARG A 38 7.94 -14.05 2.35
N VAL A 39 7.13 -13.33 3.14
CA VAL A 39 6.03 -13.92 3.93
C VAL A 39 5.04 -14.62 3.01
N ALA A 40 4.64 -13.98 1.91
CA ALA A 40 3.77 -14.58 0.90
C ALA A 40 4.39 -15.83 0.27
N TYR A 41 5.67 -15.77 -0.11
CA TYR A 41 6.35 -16.93 -0.69
C TYR A 41 6.46 -18.11 0.30
N ILE A 42 6.84 -17.87 1.55
CA ILE A 42 6.88 -18.92 2.58
C ILE A 42 5.46 -19.50 2.78
N SER A 43 4.45 -18.64 2.82
CA SER A 43 3.06 -19.03 3.02
C SER A 43 2.53 -19.94 1.91
N VAL A 44 2.72 -19.56 0.64
CA VAL A 44 2.24 -20.37 -0.49
C VAL A 44 2.99 -21.70 -0.62
N ARG A 45 4.28 -21.74 -0.24
CA ARG A 45 5.06 -22.97 -0.21
C ARG A 45 4.59 -23.91 0.90
N MET A 46 4.26 -23.39 2.08
CA MET A 46 3.67 -24.18 3.17
C MET A 46 2.29 -24.73 2.81
N ALA A 47 1.49 -23.96 2.08
CA ALA A 47 0.13 -24.31 1.69
C ALA A 47 0.03 -25.63 0.88
N GLU A 48 1.11 -26.04 0.22
CA GLU A 48 1.25 -27.33 -0.47
C GLU A 48 0.97 -28.52 0.46
N TYR A 49 1.36 -28.42 1.74
CA TYR A 49 1.17 -29.46 2.75
C TYR A 49 -0.32 -29.81 2.95
N TRP A 50 -1.20 -28.83 2.81
CA TRP A 50 -2.66 -29.01 2.89
C TRP A 50 -3.33 -29.10 1.51
N SER A 51 -2.54 -29.19 0.43
CA SER A 51 -3.05 -29.21 -0.95
C SER A 51 -3.93 -28.01 -1.31
N ILE A 52 -3.69 -26.84 -0.70
CA ILE A 52 -4.38 -25.59 -1.03
C ILE A 52 -3.93 -25.12 -2.41
N LYS A 53 -4.87 -24.81 -3.30
CA LYS A 53 -4.62 -24.48 -4.71
C LYS A 53 -5.57 -23.40 -5.20
N SER A 54 -5.29 -22.87 -6.40
CA SER A 54 -6.18 -21.97 -7.14
C SER A 54 -6.55 -20.73 -6.31
N ASP A 55 -7.85 -20.42 -6.21
CA ASP A 55 -8.35 -19.19 -5.58
C ASP A 55 -7.96 -19.07 -4.10
N ALA A 56 -8.04 -20.15 -3.32
CA ALA A 56 -7.60 -20.16 -1.92
C ALA A 56 -6.10 -19.86 -1.76
N LEU A 57 -5.28 -20.34 -2.70
CA LEU A 57 -3.83 -20.09 -2.67
C LEU A 57 -3.50 -18.63 -3.04
N GLN A 58 -4.24 -18.06 -4.00
CA GLN A 58 -4.15 -16.65 -4.36
C GLN A 58 -4.56 -15.76 -3.17
N ASP A 59 -5.67 -16.08 -2.52
CA ASP A 59 -6.17 -15.33 -1.37
C ASP A 59 -5.19 -15.39 -0.19
N LEU A 60 -4.60 -16.55 0.11
CA LEU A 60 -3.53 -16.68 1.11
C LEU A 60 -2.33 -15.78 0.77
N ALA A 61 -1.90 -15.75 -0.50
CA ALA A 61 -0.80 -14.89 -0.93
C ALA A 61 -1.13 -13.41 -0.75
N MET A 62 -2.36 -12.99 -1.09
CA MET A 62 -2.83 -11.62 -0.91
C MET A 62 -2.91 -11.24 0.57
N CYS A 63 -3.45 -12.11 1.44
CA CYS A 63 -3.44 -11.89 2.89
C CYS A 63 -2.01 -11.74 3.42
N ALA A 64 -1.08 -12.60 3.00
CA ALA A 64 0.32 -12.52 3.42
C ALA A 64 1.02 -11.23 2.94
N LEU A 65 0.73 -10.75 1.73
CA LEU A 65 1.25 -9.47 1.22
C LEU A 65 0.69 -8.25 1.94
N LEU A 66 -0.49 -8.37 2.56
CA LEU A 66 -1.23 -7.28 3.20
C LEU A 66 -1.34 -7.44 4.72
N HIS A 67 -0.60 -8.36 5.34
CA HIS A 67 -0.86 -8.70 6.74
C HIS A 67 -0.67 -7.51 7.70
N ASP A 68 0.29 -6.64 7.40
CA ASP A 68 0.58 -5.42 8.16
C ASP A 68 0.02 -4.13 7.53
N ASN A 69 -1.06 -4.25 6.74
CA ASN A 69 -1.66 -3.11 6.02
C ASN A 69 -2.13 -1.94 6.90
N ALA A 70 -2.29 -2.15 8.22
CA ALA A 70 -2.75 -1.13 9.15
C ALA A 70 -1.68 -0.66 10.15
N LEU A 71 -0.41 -1.02 9.95
CA LEU A 71 0.67 -0.61 10.84
C LEU A 71 0.77 0.93 10.96
N THR A 72 0.69 1.64 9.83
CA THR A 72 0.72 3.10 9.80
C THR A 72 -0.52 3.73 10.45
N GLN A 73 -1.70 3.16 10.19
CA GLN A 73 -2.95 3.62 10.80
C GLN A 73 -2.88 3.52 12.32
N TYR A 74 -2.45 2.37 12.84
CA TYR A 74 -2.26 2.15 14.27
C TYR A 74 -1.34 3.21 14.87
N ILE A 75 -0.22 3.51 14.22
CA ILE A 75 0.74 4.50 14.69
C ILE A 75 0.15 5.91 14.68
N SER A 76 -0.51 6.31 13.60
CA SER A 76 -1.11 7.65 13.51
C SER A 76 -2.21 7.83 14.55
N GLU A 77 -3.12 6.88 14.68
CA GLU A 77 -4.29 7.01 15.58
C GLU A 77 -3.91 6.84 17.07
N GLU A 78 -2.97 5.96 17.41
CA GLU A 78 -2.64 5.63 18.81
C GLU A 78 -1.38 6.33 19.34
N LEU A 79 -0.36 6.59 18.52
CA LEU A 79 0.90 7.19 19.00
C LEU A 79 0.91 8.71 18.91
N GLN A 80 0.24 9.33 17.93
CA GLN A 80 0.21 10.80 17.82
C GLN A 80 -0.74 11.46 18.84
N ASN A 81 -1.75 10.74 19.34
CA ASN A 81 -2.67 11.21 20.39
C ASN A 81 -2.08 11.16 21.81
N HIS A 82 -0.91 10.55 22.00
CA HIS A 82 -0.25 10.44 23.30
C HIS A 82 1.15 11.09 23.26
N SER A 83 1.19 12.41 23.43
CA SER A 83 2.41 13.24 23.43
C SER A 83 3.36 13.03 24.62
N ASP A 84 3.10 12.06 25.49
CA ASP A 84 3.91 11.83 26.68
C ASP A 84 4.98 10.76 26.43
N VAL A 85 6.23 11.22 26.41
CA VAL A 85 7.47 10.41 26.36
C VAL A 85 7.50 9.33 27.45
N TYR A 86 6.71 9.48 28.52
CA TYR A 86 6.56 8.53 29.62
C TYR A 86 5.74 7.26 29.24
N ILE A 87 4.96 7.30 28.16
CA ILE A 87 4.14 6.17 27.67
C ILE A 87 4.93 5.28 26.70
N LYS A 88 6.05 5.73 26.12
CA LYS A 88 6.87 4.91 25.20
C LYS A 88 7.38 3.59 25.79
N ASN A 89 7.54 3.52 27.12
CA ASN A 89 7.95 2.30 27.82
C ASN A 89 6.77 1.48 28.38
N ASN A 90 5.54 2.00 28.31
CA ASN A 90 4.30 1.41 28.83
C ASN A 90 3.22 1.24 27.74
N LEU A 91 3.55 1.38 26.45
CA LEU A 91 2.77 0.84 25.34
C LEU A 91 2.86 -0.69 25.42
N SER A 92 2.13 -1.21 26.40
CA SER A 92 2.08 -2.59 26.82
C SER A 92 1.66 -3.48 25.65
N GLU A 93 2.03 -4.76 25.74
CA GLU A 93 1.59 -5.86 24.87
C GLU A 93 0.07 -5.81 24.52
N GLU A 94 -0.76 -5.16 25.34
CA GLU A 94 -2.20 -4.93 25.11
C GLU A 94 -2.56 -4.04 23.91
N LYS A 95 -1.66 -3.22 23.35
CA LYS A 95 -1.99 -2.36 22.18
C LYS A 95 -1.36 -2.79 20.85
N LYS A 96 -0.37 -3.68 20.88
CA LYS A 96 0.35 -4.14 19.67
C LYS A 96 -0.50 -4.93 18.68
N HIS A 97 -1.72 -5.32 19.02
CA HIS A 97 -2.61 -6.08 18.14
C HIS A 97 -3.74 -5.25 17.52
N LEU A 98 -3.78 -3.94 17.79
CA LEU A 98 -4.79 -3.05 17.19
C LEU A 98 -4.63 -2.97 15.67
N HIS A 99 -3.40 -3.07 15.12
CA HIS A 99 -3.22 -3.13 13.68
C HIS A 99 -3.79 -4.42 13.07
N CYS A 100 -3.89 -5.53 13.82
CA CYS A 100 -4.57 -6.72 13.33
C CYS A 100 -6.07 -6.47 13.16
N ILE A 101 -6.70 -5.75 14.10
CA ILE A 101 -8.12 -5.37 14.04
C ILE A 101 -8.38 -4.41 12.88
N TYR A 102 -7.57 -3.36 12.77
CA TYR A 102 -7.66 -2.40 11.68
C TYR A 102 -7.36 -3.05 10.33
N GLY A 103 -6.35 -3.91 10.28
CA GLY A 103 -5.91 -4.62 9.10
C GLY A 103 -6.98 -5.56 8.55
N GLU A 104 -7.64 -6.34 9.43
CA GLU A 104 -8.76 -7.19 9.06
C GLU A 104 -9.93 -6.36 8.50
N LYS A 105 -10.26 -5.23 9.15
CA LYS A 105 -11.31 -4.33 8.68
C LYS A 105 -10.99 -3.73 7.32
N ASN A 106 -9.75 -3.32 7.09
CA ASN A 106 -9.31 -2.67 5.85
C ASN A 106 -9.43 -3.62 4.65
N ILE A 107 -9.11 -4.90 4.82
CA ILE A 107 -9.17 -5.88 3.73
C ILE A 107 -10.60 -6.38 3.42
N SER A 108 -11.59 -6.08 4.27
CA SER A 108 -12.96 -6.64 4.20
C SER A 108 -13.71 -6.39 2.87
N LYS A 109 -13.31 -5.37 2.11
CA LYS A 109 -13.90 -5.02 0.80
C LYS A 109 -13.06 -5.46 -0.39
N LEU A 110 -11.91 -6.08 -0.16
CA LEU A 110 -11.07 -6.60 -1.24
C LEU A 110 -11.71 -7.85 -1.84
N PRO A 111 -11.49 -8.12 -3.15
CA PRO A 111 -12.17 -9.19 -3.88
C PRO A 111 -11.53 -10.56 -3.64
N PHE A 112 -11.51 -11.01 -2.38
CA PHE A 112 -11.16 -12.39 -2.06
C PHE A 112 -12.22 -13.35 -2.59
N LYS A 113 -11.79 -14.53 -3.01
CA LYS A 113 -12.65 -15.54 -3.63
C LYS A 113 -13.06 -16.66 -2.68
N THR A 114 -12.40 -16.72 -1.53
CA THR A 114 -12.61 -17.67 -0.45
C THR A 114 -12.76 -16.94 0.87
N ASP A 115 -13.18 -17.67 1.90
CA ASP A 115 -13.30 -17.11 3.24
C ASP A 115 -11.90 -16.89 3.84
N VAL A 116 -11.52 -15.63 3.95
CA VAL A 116 -10.29 -15.18 4.60
C VAL A 116 -10.53 -14.55 5.97
N SER A 117 -11.75 -14.70 6.50
CA SER A 117 -12.13 -14.03 7.75
C SER A 117 -11.20 -14.40 8.90
N ASN A 118 -10.76 -13.39 9.61
CA ASN A 118 -9.84 -13.44 10.74
C ASN A 118 -8.42 -13.92 10.40
N ALA A 119 -8.07 -14.02 9.12
CA ALA A 119 -6.72 -14.35 8.70
C ALA A 119 -5.72 -13.28 9.14
N ILE A 120 -6.10 -12.00 9.03
CA ILE A 120 -5.27 -10.88 9.49
C ILE A 120 -5.53 -10.57 10.95
N LEU A 121 -6.75 -10.76 11.45
CA LEU A 121 -7.04 -10.51 12.86
C LEU A 121 -6.14 -11.34 13.80
N TYR A 122 -5.88 -12.60 13.47
CA TYR A 122 -5.17 -13.53 14.36
C TYR A 122 -3.74 -13.88 13.93
N HIS A 123 -3.13 -13.14 12.99
CA HIS A 123 -1.80 -13.50 12.46
C HIS A 123 -0.63 -13.28 13.44
N HIS A 124 -0.87 -12.71 14.62
CA HIS A 124 0.10 -12.64 15.73
C HIS A 124 -0.28 -13.54 16.92
N GLU A 125 -1.31 -14.37 16.80
CA GLU A 125 -1.72 -15.27 17.87
C GLU A 125 -0.71 -16.42 18.07
N HIS A 126 -0.53 -16.84 19.32
CA HIS A 126 0.32 -17.98 19.65
C HIS A 126 -0.51 -19.26 19.70
N ALA A 127 0.07 -20.37 19.23
CA ALA A 127 -0.63 -21.65 19.20
C ALA A 127 -1.17 -22.13 20.57
N ASP A 128 -0.48 -21.83 21.67
CA ASP A 128 -0.89 -22.16 23.04
C ASP A 128 -1.93 -21.21 23.65
N GLY A 129 -2.34 -20.16 22.93
CA GLY A 129 -3.29 -19.15 23.41
C GLY A 129 -2.68 -18.10 24.33
N THR A 130 -1.35 -17.96 24.37
CA THR A 130 -0.68 -16.87 25.09
C THR A 130 -0.53 -15.59 24.27
N GLY A 131 -0.99 -15.58 23.02
CA GLY A 131 -0.91 -14.41 22.16
C GLY A 131 -2.05 -13.41 22.41
N PRO A 132 -2.15 -12.36 21.56
CA PRO A 132 -2.87 -11.14 21.91
C PRO A 132 -4.38 -11.31 22.09
N PHE A 133 -5.01 -12.25 21.39
CA PHE A 133 -6.45 -12.49 21.46
C PHE A 133 -6.80 -13.69 22.34
N GLN A 134 -5.81 -14.31 22.97
CA GLN A 134 -5.94 -15.46 23.86
C GLN A 134 -6.68 -16.63 23.19
N LYS A 135 -6.41 -16.83 21.90
CA LYS A 135 -6.99 -17.92 21.10
C LYS A 135 -5.98 -19.01 20.88
N THR A 136 -6.39 -20.26 21.09
CA THR A 136 -5.54 -21.41 20.74
C THR A 136 -5.52 -21.62 19.23
N TRP A 137 -4.53 -22.35 18.70
CA TRP A 137 -4.45 -22.67 17.27
C TRP A 137 -5.71 -23.37 16.69
N ARG A 138 -6.54 -23.98 17.55
CA ARG A 138 -7.81 -24.64 17.17
C ARG A 138 -8.95 -23.65 16.95
N GLU A 139 -8.82 -22.42 17.42
CA GLU A 139 -9.83 -21.36 17.34
C GLU A 139 -9.55 -20.35 16.24
N ILE A 140 -8.37 -20.39 15.62
CA ILE A 140 -7.92 -19.42 14.61
C ILE A 140 -7.79 -20.08 13.21
N PRO A 141 -8.02 -19.34 12.12
CA PRO A 141 -8.02 -19.89 10.77
C PRO A 141 -6.62 -20.34 10.36
N LEU A 142 -6.55 -21.30 9.44
CA LEU A 142 -5.27 -21.82 8.93
C LEU A 142 -4.40 -20.74 8.30
N PHE A 143 -4.98 -19.76 7.59
CA PHE A 143 -4.21 -18.68 6.96
C PHE A 143 -3.49 -17.81 8.00
N ALA A 144 -4.14 -17.47 9.12
CA ALA A 144 -3.48 -16.75 10.21
C ALA A 144 -2.27 -17.51 10.75
N ARG A 145 -2.40 -18.83 10.94
CA ARG A 145 -1.32 -19.70 11.45
C ARG A 145 -0.13 -19.79 10.49
N ILE A 146 -0.42 -19.92 9.19
CA ILE A 146 0.59 -19.94 8.13
C ILE A 146 1.33 -18.59 8.08
N ILE A 147 0.58 -17.48 8.05
CA ILE A 147 1.15 -16.12 8.00
C ILE A 147 2.00 -15.85 9.24
N HIS A 148 1.51 -16.18 10.45
CA HIS A 148 2.26 -16.01 11.70
C HIS A 148 3.64 -16.67 11.66
N LEU A 149 3.69 -17.94 11.22
CA LEU A 149 4.94 -18.66 11.12
C LEU A 149 5.85 -18.05 10.03
N ALA A 150 5.29 -17.73 8.87
CA ALA A 150 6.03 -17.14 7.75
C ALA A 150 6.65 -15.78 8.11
N ASP A 151 5.89 -14.90 8.75
CA ASP A 151 6.31 -13.60 9.27
C ASP A 151 7.49 -13.75 10.26
N MET A 152 7.31 -14.56 11.30
CA MET A 152 8.33 -14.80 12.31
C MET A 152 9.63 -15.37 11.72
N ILE A 153 9.53 -16.27 10.73
CA ILE A 153 10.72 -16.80 10.04
C ILE A 153 11.45 -15.71 9.26
N ASP A 154 10.73 -14.80 8.61
CA ASP A 154 11.36 -13.74 7.85
C ASP A 154 12.05 -12.73 8.76
N ILE A 155 11.36 -12.25 9.81
CA ILE A 155 11.89 -11.31 10.80
C ILE A 155 13.14 -11.88 11.46
N ILE A 156 13.06 -13.10 11.98
CA ILE A 156 14.17 -13.75 12.70
C ILE A 156 15.31 -14.08 11.74
N GLY A 157 14.99 -14.57 10.55
CA GLY A 157 15.98 -14.93 9.55
C GLY A 157 16.77 -13.73 9.00
N ASN A 158 16.22 -12.52 9.09
CA ASN A 158 16.87 -11.30 8.59
C ASN A 158 17.47 -10.40 9.67
N SER A 159 17.10 -10.58 10.95
CA SER A 159 17.54 -9.74 12.07
C SER A 159 18.94 -10.04 12.62
N LYS A 160 19.57 -11.15 12.22
CA LYS A 160 20.92 -11.54 12.68
C LYS A 160 21.83 -11.93 11.53
N ASP A 161 23.13 -11.64 11.69
CA ASP A 161 24.16 -12.26 10.87
C ASP A 161 24.38 -13.69 11.39
N PHE A 162 24.08 -14.66 10.54
CA PHE A 162 24.15 -16.08 10.88
C PHE A 162 25.43 -16.76 10.39
N ASN A 163 26.38 -16.06 9.76
CA ASN A 163 27.63 -16.66 9.23
C ASN A 163 27.39 -17.95 8.42
N GLY A 164 26.32 -18.00 7.61
CA GLY A 164 25.93 -19.18 6.81
C GLY A 164 25.17 -20.29 7.57
N GLN A 165 24.80 -20.09 8.84
CA GLN A 165 24.07 -21.06 9.66
C GLN A 165 22.56 -20.75 9.82
N ARG A 166 22.01 -19.82 9.04
CA ARG A 166 20.61 -19.34 9.14
C ARG A 166 19.60 -20.48 9.19
N TRP A 167 19.72 -21.46 8.28
CA TRP A 167 18.83 -22.63 8.22
C TRP A 167 18.80 -23.42 9.52
N ASN A 168 19.98 -23.77 10.06
CA ASN A 168 20.07 -24.57 11.29
C ASN A 168 19.43 -23.85 12.48
N PHE A 169 19.65 -22.53 12.57
CA PHE A 169 19.02 -21.70 13.59
C PHE A 169 17.49 -21.71 13.47
N ILE A 170 16.94 -21.50 12.26
CA ILE A 170 15.49 -21.52 12.04
C ILE A 170 14.91 -22.90 12.42
N CYS A 171 15.55 -24.01 12.03
CA CYS A 171 15.09 -25.34 12.41
C CYS A 171 15.10 -25.56 13.94
N GLN A 172 16.11 -25.07 14.64
CA GLN A 172 16.18 -25.12 16.11
C GLN A 172 15.11 -24.25 16.74
N TYR A 173 14.91 -23.02 16.23
CA TYR A 173 13.89 -22.09 16.70
C TYR A 173 12.48 -22.67 16.55
N LEU A 174 12.16 -23.25 15.39
CA LEU A 174 10.88 -23.92 15.16
C LEU A 174 10.70 -25.14 16.06
N SER A 175 11.76 -25.92 16.30
CA SER A 175 11.69 -27.07 17.22
C SER A 175 11.40 -26.63 18.66
N LYS A 176 12.03 -25.55 19.10
CA LYS A 176 11.89 -25.01 20.46
C LYS A 176 10.51 -24.40 20.69
N ASN A 177 9.94 -23.76 19.67
CA ASN A 177 8.68 -23.02 19.77
C ASN A 177 7.46 -23.78 19.22
N LYS A 178 7.63 -25.08 18.95
CA LYS A 178 6.55 -25.96 18.52
C LYS A 178 5.57 -26.20 19.68
N ASP A 179 4.28 -26.14 19.38
CA ASP A 179 3.16 -26.27 20.30
C ASP A 179 3.07 -25.16 21.38
N CYS A 180 3.85 -24.09 21.22
CA CYS A 180 3.68 -22.84 21.97
C CYS A 180 3.43 -21.64 21.05
N LEU A 181 4.44 -21.16 20.31
CA LEU A 181 4.23 -20.08 19.33
C LEU A 181 3.56 -20.62 18.07
N PHE A 182 4.03 -21.76 17.57
CA PHE A 182 3.54 -22.35 16.33
C PHE A 182 2.91 -23.70 16.58
N ASP A 183 1.80 -24.00 15.91
CA ASP A 183 1.22 -25.33 16.00
C ASP A 183 2.08 -26.36 15.25
N SER A 184 1.96 -27.62 15.67
CA SER A 184 2.66 -28.75 15.07
C SER A 184 2.49 -28.87 13.55
N GLU A 185 1.30 -28.58 13.01
CA GLU A 185 1.01 -28.73 11.58
C GLU A 185 1.79 -27.69 10.77
N CYS A 186 1.79 -26.43 11.21
CA CYS A 186 2.55 -25.37 10.54
C CYS A 186 4.07 -25.62 10.59
N VAL A 187 4.61 -26.10 11.72
CA VAL A 187 6.04 -26.47 11.80
C VAL A 187 6.38 -27.62 10.85
N ASN A 188 5.49 -28.61 10.72
CA ASN A 188 5.67 -29.72 9.79
C ASN A 188 5.57 -29.27 8.34
N ALA A 189 4.61 -28.40 8.02
CA ALA A 189 4.42 -27.83 6.69
C ALA A 189 5.64 -27.03 6.24
N PHE A 190 6.24 -26.22 7.12
CA PHE A 190 7.48 -25.51 6.80
C PHE A 190 8.64 -26.46 6.48
N ARG A 191 8.80 -27.53 7.27
CA ARG A 191 9.84 -28.56 7.04
C ARG A 191 9.60 -29.38 5.78
N HIS A 192 8.35 -29.53 5.36
CA HIS A 192 8.00 -30.16 4.10
C HIS A 192 8.32 -29.24 2.91
N ALA A 193 7.99 -27.95 3.05
CA ALA A 193 8.14 -26.95 2.01
C ALA A 193 9.60 -26.57 1.74
N PHE A 194 10.45 -26.53 2.77
CA PHE A 194 11.82 -26.05 2.65
C PHE A 194 12.87 -27.09 3.02
N THR A 195 13.91 -27.14 2.19
CA THR A 195 15.21 -27.74 2.47
C THR A 195 16.22 -26.62 2.74
N LYS A 196 17.44 -26.97 3.17
CA LYS A 196 18.51 -25.98 3.33
C LYS A 196 18.77 -25.23 2.02
N GLU A 197 18.80 -25.95 0.91
CA GLU A 197 19.09 -25.43 -0.44
C GLU A 197 17.94 -24.53 -0.92
N SER A 198 16.69 -24.99 -0.81
CA SER A 198 15.54 -24.19 -1.26
C SER A 198 15.25 -23.00 -0.35
N PHE A 199 15.71 -23.01 0.91
CA PHE A 199 15.59 -21.86 1.81
C PHE A 199 16.56 -20.72 1.45
N MET A 200 17.68 -21.03 0.78
CA MET A 200 18.66 -20.02 0.37
C MET A 200 18.08 -18.98 -0.61
N CYS A 201 17.05 -19.34 -1.39
CA CYS A 201 16.39 -18.41 -2.30
C CYS A 201 15.71 -17.23 -1.59
N LEU A 202 15.44 -17.32 -0.29
CA LEU A 202 14.94 -16.17 0.51
C LEU A 202 16.01 -15.08 0.72
N SER A 203 17.27 -15.38 0.38
CA SER A 203 18.41 -14.46 0.54
C SER A 203 18.86 -13.84 -0.78
N ASP A 204 18.36 -14.32 -1.92
CA ASP A 204 18.55 -13.71 -3.24
C ASP A 204 17.19 -13.25 -3.80
N ASP A 205 17.18 -12.46 -4.88
CA ASP A 205 15.91 -11.98 -5.45
C ASP A 205 15.11 -13.06 -6.19
N SER A 206 15.54 -14.34 -6.19
CA SER A 206 14.87 -15.41 -6.94
C SER A 206 13.56 -15.88 -6.32
N PHE A 207 13.34 -15.68 -5.01
CA PHE A 207 12.06 -16.06 -4.38
C PHE A 207 10.87 -15.32 -4.99
N GLU A 208 11.07 -14.09 -5.45
CA GLU A 208 10.00 -13.27 -6.03
C GLU A 208 9.55 -13.83 -7.38
N THR A 209 10.50 -14.22 -8.24
CA THR A 209 10.21 -14.95 -9.48
C THR A 209 9.47 -16.25 -9.21
N ASN A 210 9.88 -16.99 -8.18
CA ASN A 210 9.21 -18.24 -7.80
C ASN A 210 7.79 -17.99 -7.26
N LEU A 211 7.57 -16.94 -6.46
CA LEU A 211 6.26 -16.55 -5.96
C LEU A 211 5.29 -16.29 -7.12
N TRP A 212 5.69 -15.50 -8.11
CA TRP A 212 4.84 -15.20 -9.27
C TRP A 212 4.67 -16.38 -10.23
N GLY A 213 5.59 -17.35 -10.20
CA GLY A 213 5.41 -18.65 -10.84
C GLY A 213 4.33 -19.51 -10.18
N ILE A 214 4.19 -19.44 -8.85
CA ILE A 214 3.21 -20.19 -8.06
C ILE A 214 1.83 -19.49 -8.10
N ILE A 215 1.81 -18.16 -8.00
CA ILE A 215 0.61 -17.32 -8.01
C ILE A 215 0.64 -16.44 -9.26
N PRO A 216 0.06 -16.89 -10.39
CA PRO A 216 0.12 -16.15 -11.63
C PRO A 216 -0.62 -14.83 -11.50
N ARG A 217 0.08 -13.74 -11.81
CA ARG A 217 -0.47 -12.39 -11.93
C ARG A 217 -1.30 -12.28 -13.19
N LYS A 218 -2.58 -12.66 -13.07
CA LYS A 218 -3.53 -12.66 -14.19
C LYS A 218 -4.55 -11.57 -13.98
N LYS A 219 -4.78 -10.84 -15.06
CA LYS A 219 -5.88 -9.90 -15.18
C LYS A 219 -7.22 -10.58 -14.92
N GLN A 220 -8.03 -9.91 -14.11
CA GLN A 220 -9.37 -10.31 -13.75
C GLN A 220 -10.33 -9.15 -14.00
N VAL A 221 -11.55 -9.48 -14.40
CA VAL A 221 -12.58 -8.49 -14.71
C VAL A 221 -13.41 -8.25 -13.46
N PHE A 222 -13.45 -7.00 -13.03
CA PHE A 222 -14.20 -6.56 -11.84
C PHE A 222 -15.19 -5.46 -12.22
N ASP A 223 -16.32 -5.42 -11.51
CA ASP A 223 -17.18 -4.25 -11.56
C ASP A 223 -16.49 -3.02 -10.96
N TRP A 224 -17.09 -1.86 -11.20
CA TRP A 224 -16.55 -0.60 -10.74
C TRP A 224 -16.48 -0.49 -9.22
N GLU A 225 -17.48 -0.98 -8.51
CA GLU A 225 -17.52 -0.88 -7.05
C GLU A 225 -16.35 -1.65 -6.42
N THR A 226 -16.05 -2.82 -6.95
CA THR A 226 -14.89 -3.62 -6.55
C THR A 226 -13.57 -2.90 -6.85
N CYS A 227 -13.42 -2.34 -8.06
CA CYS A 227 -12.22 -1.57 -8.42
C CYS A 227 -12.03 -0.35 -7.52
N LYS A 228 -13.12 0.35 -7.22
CA LYS A 228 -13.14 1.49 -6.31
C LYS A 228 -12.75 1.07 -4.90
N ASN A 229 -13.29 -0.03 -4.38
CA ASN A 229 -12.93 -0.54 -3.05
C ASN A 229 -11.43 -0.85 -2.93
N VAL A 230 -10.83 -1.42 -3.97
CA VAL A 230 -9.38 -1.68 -4.02
C VAL A 230 -8.58 -0.37 -4.06
N ALA A 231 -9.00 0.59 -4.89
CA ALA A 231 -8.37 1.91 -4.97
C ALA A 231 -8.44 2.66 -3.63
N ASP A 232 -9.63 2.66 -3.00
CA ASP A 232 -9.87 3.30 -1.70
C ASP A 232 -9.03 2.65 -0.59
N PHE A 233 -8.85 1.33 -0.61
CA PHE A 233 -7.98 0.63 0.33
C PHE A 233 -6.55 1.19 0.30
N PHE A 234 -5.94 1.30 -0.89
CA PHE A 234 -4.59 1.86 -1.01
C PHE A 234 -4.54 3.36 -0.74
N ALA A 235 -5.52 4.13 -1.20
CA ALA A 235 -5.63 5.56 -0.90
C ALA A 235 -5.62 5.83 0.60
N ASN A 236 -6.40 5.07 1.37
CA ASN A 236 -6.44 5.21 2.82
C ASN A 236 -5.09 4.88 3.46
N ILE A 237 -4.43 3.80 3.03
CA ILE A 237 -3.09 3.42 3.52
C ILE A 237 -2.06 4.54 3.27
N ILE A 238 -2.06 5.12 2.07
CA ILE A 238 -1.21 6.27 1.71
C ILE A 238 -1.50 7.45 2.61
N ASP A 239 -2.79 7.78 2.76
CA ASP A 239 -3.26 8.93 3.51
C ASP A 239 -2.95 8.79 5.02
N TYR A 240 -2.86 7.58 5.57
CA TYR A 240 -2.41 7.34 6.96
C TYR A 240 -0.91 7.61 7.17
N LYS A 241 -0.08 7.50 6.12
CA LYS A 241 1.37 7.75 6.22
C LYS A 241 1.70 9.21 6.43
N SER A 242 0.81 10.13 6.03
CA SER A 242 0.96 11.54 6.35
C SER A 242 -0.19 12.06 7.21
N SER A 243 0.12 12.64 8.37
CA SER A 243 -0.88 13.09 9.35
C SER A 243 -1.81 14.20 8.83
N PHE A 244 -1.45 14.82 7.70
CA PHE A 244 -2.14 15.94 7.10
C PHE A 244 -3.19 15.55 6.05
N THR A 245 -3.29 14.28 5.66
CA THR A 245 -3.93 13.87 4.39
C THR A 245 -5.02 12.82 4.53
N SER A 246 -5.69 12.64 5.67
CA SER A 246 -6.60 11.48 5.91
C SER A 246 -7.71 11.22 4.88
N ARG A 247 -7.95 12.12 3.92
CA ARG A 247 -8.86 11.94 2.77
C ARG A 247 -8.33 12.59 1.47
N HIS A 248 -7.04 12.88 1.38
CA HIS A 248 -6.47 13.60 0.25
C HIS A 248 -6.55 12.76 -1.02
N SER A 249 -6.01 11.54 -1.00
CA SER A 249 -5.93 10.68 -2.18
C SER A 249 -7.32 10.32 -2.71
N VAL A 250 -8.28 10.04 -1.82
CA VAL A 250 -9.69 9.81 -2.21
C VAL A 250 -10.31 11.10 -2.77
N GLY A 251 -10.04 12.26 -2.17
CA GLY A 251 -10.51 13.55 -2.66
C GLY A 251 -9.99 13.91 -4.05
N VAL A 252 -8.73 13.60 -4.34
CA VAL A 252 -8.12 13.71 -5.68
C VAL A 252 -8.83 12.76 -6.64
N ALA A 253 -8.99 11.48 -6.29
CA ALA A 253 -9.64 10.47 -7.12
C ALA A 253 -11.07 10.85 -7.52
N GLU A 254 -11.87 11.28 -6.54
CA GLU A 254 -13.26 11.71 -6.75
C GLU A 254 -13.31 12.92 -7.69
N LYS A 255 -12.54 13.98 -7.40
CA LYS A 255 -12.57 15.20 -8.22
C LYS A 255 -12.03 14.97 -9.64
N ALA A 256 -10.98 14.17 -9.79
CA ALA A 256 -10.38 13.84 -11.08
C ALA A 256 -11.36 13.07 -11.96
N SER A 257 -12.02 12.05 -11.41
CA SER A 257 -13.03 11.28 -12.14
C SER A 257 -14.27 12.11 -12.50
N LEU A 258 -14.75 12.95 -11.59
CA LEU A 258 -15.88 13.85 -11.85
C LEU A 258 -15.57 14.86 -12.95
N LEU A 259 -14.40 15.50 -12.91
CA LEU A 259 -13.98 16.45 -13.93
C LEU A 259 -13.78 15.75 -15.29
N ALA A 260 -13.14 14.59 -15.32
CA ALA A 260 -12.97 13.80 -16.55
C ALA A 260 -14.31 13.45 -17.20
N ASN A 261 -15.29 13.01 -16.39
CA ASN A 261 -16.65 12.74 -16.87
C ASN A 261 -17.33 14.02 -17.41
N TYR A 262 -17.19 15.16 -16.71
CA TYR A 262 -17.69 16.45 -17.19
C TYR A 262 -17.06 16.87 -18.52
N MET A 263 -15.77 16.56 -18.72
CA MET A 263 -15.03 16.81 -19.96
C MET A 263 -15.35 15.79 -21.09
N GLY A 264 -16.25 14.84 -20.85
CA GLY A 264 -16.74 13.91 -21.86
C GLY A 264 -15.93 12.62 -22.00
N PHE A 265 -15.12 12.27 -21.00
CA PHE A 265 -14.39 11.00 -21.00
C PHE A 265 -15.36 9.83 -20.97
N ASN A 266 -14.99 8.72 -21.60
CA ASN A 266 -15.77 7.49 -21.50
C ASN A 266 -15.65 6.88 -20.09
N THR A 267 -16.56 5.94 -19.77
CA THR A 267 -16.63 5.33 -18.45
C THR A 267 -15.31 4.69 -18.01
N ILE A 268 -14.61 3.98 -18.89
CA ILE A 268 -13.32 3.35 -18.55
C ILE A 268 -12.27 4.39 -18.18
N ASN A 269 -12.12 5.47 -18.95
CA ASN A 269 -11.13 6.51 -18.66
C ASN A 269 -11.50 7.29 -17.40
N THR A 270 -12.78 7.55 -17.14
CA THR A 270 -13.25 8.13 -15.86
C THR A 270 -12.86 7.25 -14.67
N GLN A 271 -13.02 5.93 -14.78
CA GLN A 271 -12.63 5.02 -13.73
C GLN A 271 -11.10 4.95 -13.58
N LYS A 272 -10.34 4.91 -14.68
CA LYS A 272 -8.87 4.97 -14.64
C LYS A 272 -8.37 6.25 -13.98
N MET A 273 -9.01 7.40 -14.21
CA MET A 273 -8.69 8.66 -13.52
C MET A 273 -8.90 8.55 -12.00
N TYR A 274 -9.93 7.84 -11.55
CA TYR A 274 -10.12 7.58 -10.13
C TYR A 274 -8.99 6.72 -9.58
N LEU A 275 -8.62 5.61 -10.25
CA LEU A 275 -7.51 4.77 -9.82
C LEU A 275 -6.19 5.55 -9.78
N ALA A 276 -5.94 6.40 -10.78
CA ALA A 276 -4.75 7.24 -10.84
C ALA A 276 -4.71 8.23 -9.66
N GLY A 277 -5.83 8.89 -9.35
CA GLY A 277 -5.92 9.78 -8.20
C GLY A 277 -5.78 9.08 -6.86
N ALA A 278 -6.32 7.87 -6.72
CA ALA A 278 -6.19 7.09 -5.49
C ALA A 278 -4.76 6.63 -5.23
N LEU A 279 -3.96 6.45 -6.29
CA LEU A 279 -2.60 5.89 -6.23
C LEU A 279 -1.48 6.92 -6.50
N HIS A 280 -1.81 8.18 -6.84
CA HIS A 280 -0.83 9.19 -7.27
C HIS A 280 0.33 9.38 -6.28
N ASP A 281 0.03 9.21 -5.00
CA ASP A 281 0.95 9.42 -3.89
C ASP A 281 1.49 8.13 -3.25
N ILE A 282 1.30 6.96 -3.87
CA ILE A 282 1.80 5.68 -3.31
C ILE A 282 3.32 5.70 -3.06
N GLY A 283 4.07 6.49 -3.81
CA GLY A 283 5.50 6.68 -3.60
C GLY A 283 5.88 7.42 -2.31
N LYS A 284 4.96 8.13 -1.64
CA LYS A 284 5.21 8.77 -0.33
C LYS A 284 5.60 7.76 0.74
N MET A 285 5.20 6.50 0.54
CA MET A 285 5.50 5.38 1.43
C MET A 285 6.99 5.05 1.49
N ALA A 286 7.74 5.43 0.46
CA ALA A 286 9.20 5.29 0.39
C ALA A 286 9.96 6.55 0.87
N ILE A 287 9.25 7.58 1.34
CA ILE A 287 9.83 8.78 1.94
C ILE A 287 9.83 8.62 3.46
N GLY A 288 10.99 8.84 4.09
CA GLY A 288 11.13 8.75 5.55
C GLY A 288 10.30 9.81 6.27
N ASN A 289 9.75 9.46 7.45
CA ASN A 289 8.89 10.37 8.21
C ASN A 289 9.61 11.64 8.65
N GLU A 290 10.94 11.61 8.81
CA GLU A 290 11.74 12.78 9.16
C GLU A 290 11.67 13.89 8.10
N ILE A 291 11.32 13.53 6.87
CA ILE A 291 11.08 14.46 5.75
C ILE A 291 9.57 14.66 5.56
N LEU A 292 8.79 13.57 5.55
CA LEU A 292 7.35 13.63 5.25
C LEU A 292 6.55 14.43 6.29
N GLU A 293 6.88 14.25 7.57
CA GLU A 293 6.16 14.83 8.71
C GLU A 293 6.94 15.95 9.39
N LYS A 294 7.94 16.53 8.70
CA LYS A 294 8.74 17.63 9.25
C LYS A 294 7.84 18.84 9.56
N PRO A 295 7.83 19.36 10.81
CA PRO A 295 6.98 20.51 11.17
C PRO A 295 7.50 21.84 10.61
N ASP A 296 8.80 21.91 10.31
CA ASP A 296 9.47 23.08 9.73
C ASP A 296 9.58 22.97 8.21
N LYS A 297 9.95 24.08 7.56
CA LYS A 297 10.29 24.09 6.14
C LYS A 297 11.41 23.08 5.84
N LEU A 298 11.22 22.31 4.77
CA LEU A 298 12.25 21.45 4.21
C LEU A 298 13.42 22.30 3.68
N THR A 299 14.64 21.82 3.89
CA THR A 299 15.83 22.30 3.17
C THR A 299 15.75 21.91 1.69
N ASP A 300 16.58 22.50 0.85
CA ASP A 300 16.62 22.15 -0.58
C ASP A 300 16.93 20.66 -0.81
N ASP A 301 17.82 20.07 0.01
CA ASP A 301 18.16 18.65 -0.05
C ASP A 301 17.01 17.75 0.40
N GLU A 302 16.31 18.12 1.48
CA GLU A 302 15.12 17.40 1.96
C GLU A 302 13.97 17.50 0.95
N PHE A 303 13.77 18.69 0.36
CA PHE A 303 12.79 18.89 -0.69
C PHE A 303 13.14 18.07 -1.95
N SER A 304 14.42 17.97 -2.30
CA SER A 304 14.89 17.10 -3.38
C SER A 304 14.53 15.64 -3.14
N LYS A 305 14.69 15.15 -1.90
CA LYS A 305 14.26 13.81 -1.50
C LYS A 305 12.73 13.65 -1.53
N MET A 306 11.98 14.66 -1.05
CA MET A 306 10.51 14.66 -1.09
C MET A 306 9.98 14.46 -2.52
N LYS A 307 10.55 15.15 -3.51
CA LYS A 307 10.16 15.02 -4.93
C LYS A 307 10.27 13.59 -5.48
N ASN A 308 11.10 12.73 -4.86
CA ASN A 308 11.25 11.35 -5.32
C ASN A 308 9.97 10.52 -5.17
N HIS A 309 8.98 10.94 -4.37
CA HIS A 309 7.73 10.19 -4.24
C HIS A 309 7.05 9.99 -5.61
N ALA A 310 7.05 10.98 -6.49
CA ALA A 310 6.48 10.84 -7.83
C ALA A 310 7.23 9.78 -8.67
N GLY A 311 8.56 9.73 -8.54
CA GLY A 311 9.38 8.69 -9.16
C GLY A 311 9.17 7.30 -8.54
N TYR A 312 8.92 7.22 -7.23
CA TYR A 312 8.56 5.97 -6.57
C TYR A 312 7.15 5.51 -6.97
N THR A 313 6.17 6.41 -7.12
CA THR A 313 4.85 6.10 -7.69
C THR A 313 5.02 5.47 -9.07
N TYR A 314 5.80 6.11 -9.96
CA TYR A 314 6.08 5.56 -11.29
C TYR A 314 6.67 4.15 -11.21
N ARG A 315 7.68 3.94 -10.36
CA ARG A 315 8.36 2.64 -10.21
C ARG A 315 7.42 1.57 -9.68
N ILE A 316 6.69 1.84 -8.59
CA ILE A 316 5.79 0.88 -7.94
C ILE A 316 4.71 0.45 -8.93
N LEU A 317 4.05 1.39 -9.59
CA LEU A 317 2.96 1.09 -10.52
C LEU A 317 3.45 0.48 -11.84
N SER A 318 4.76 0.54 -12.16
CA SER A 318 5.34 -0.15 -13.33
C SER A 318 5.42 -1.67 -13.17
N ASP A 319 5.30 -2.20 -11.94
CA ASP A 319 5.36 -3.64 -11.70
C ASP A 319 4.01 -4.36 -11.95
N ILE A 320 2.97 -3.60 -12.33
CA ILE A 320 1.60 -4.05 -12.55
C ILE A 320 1.34 -4.16 -14.07
N ASP A 321 0.84 -5.31 -14.52
CA ASP A 321 0.62 -5.57 -15.94
C ASP A 321 -0.49 -4.69 -16.54
N ASP A 322 -0.18 -4.02 -17.67
CA ASP A 322 -1.03 -3.08 -18.43
C ASP A 322 -1.59 -1.91 -17.58
N PHE A 323 -0.75 -1.35 -16.70
CA PHE A 323 -1.09 -0.22 -15.83
C PHE A 323 -0.47 1.10 -16.29
N GLU A 324 0.14 1.16 -17.47
CA GLU A 324 0.96 2.29 -17.94
C GLU A 324 0.22 3.62 -17.96
N GLU A 325 -1.02 3.64 -18.44
CA GLU A 325 -1.82 4.87 -18.46
C GLU A 325 -2.12 5.35 -17.04
N ILE A 326 -2.59 4.45 -16.15
CA ILE A 326 -2.89 4.80 -14.75
C ILE A 326 -1.61 5.25 -14.04
N ARG A 327 -0.49 4.54 -14.25
CA ARG A 327 0.83 4.88 -13.71
C ARG A 327 1.24 6.28 -14.14
N ASP A 328 1.15 6.60 -15.43
CA ASP A 328 1.63 7.88 -15.95
C ASP A 328 0.78 9.03 -15.42
N TRP A 329 -0.54 8.87 -15.41
CA TRP A 329 -1.47 9.86 -14.85
C TRP A 329 -1.22 10.06 -13.35
N ALA A 330 -0.98 8.97 -12.62
CA ALA A 330 -0.65 8.98 -11.20
C ALA A 330 0.73 9.61 -10.93
N ALA A 331 1.76 9.32 -11.73
CA ALA A 331 3.13 9.73 -11.42
C ALA A 331 3.50 11.12 -11.93
N PHE A 332 2.80 11.65 -12.94
CA PHE A 332 3.13 12.94 -13.56
C PHE A 332 2.34 14.12 -12.98
N HIS A 333 1.61 13.93 -11.88
CA HIS A 333 0.82 14.98 -11.23
C HIS A 333 1.65 16.19 -10.74
N HIS A 334 2.98 16.07 -10.68
CA HIS A 334 3.90 17.17 -10.37
C HIS A 334 4.74 17.66 -11.57
N GLU A 335 4.48 17.15 -12.77
CA GLU A 335 5.04 17.70 -13.98
C GLU A 335 4.44 19.09 -14.26
N LYS A 336 5.21 19.93 -14.97
CA LYS A 336 4.79 21.31 -15.28
C LYS A 336 4.94 21.56 -16.76
N LEU A 337 3.99 22.26 -17.37
CA LEU A 337 3.97 22.50 -18.82
C LEU A 337 5.26 23.18 -19.35
N ASN A 338 5.96 23.93 -18.50
CA ASN A 338 7.23 24.57 -18.83
C ASN A 338 8.49 23.69 -18.65
N GLY A 339 8.35 22.39 -18.38
CA GLY A 339 9.45 21.44 -18.21
C GLY A 339 10.22 21.54 -16.89
N LYS A 340 9.78 22.40 -15.95
CA LYS A 340 10.42 22.57 -14.62
C LYS A 340 9.77 21.69 -13.53
N GLY A 341 8.94 20.74 -13.94
CA GLY A 341 8.30 19.76 -13.05
C GLY A 341 9.22 18.58 -12.72
N TYR A 342 8.64 17.56 -12.11
CA TYR A 342 9.30 16.30 -11.75
C TYR A 342 8.28 15.15 -11.85
N PRO A 343 8.70 13.87 -11.99
CA PRO A 343 10.06 13.35 -11.85
C PRO A 343 10.94 13.43 -13.11
N PHE A 344 10.37 13.66 -14.30
CA PHE A 344 11.06 13.58 -15.59
C PHE A 344 11.26 14.94 -16.28
N GLY A 345 10.58 15.99 -15.84
CA GLY A 345 10.70 17.34 -16.42
C GLY A 345 9.99 17.46 -17.77
N LYS A 346 8.83 16.79 -17.89
CA LYS A 346 8.03 16.76 -19.11
C LYS A 346 7.52 18.15 -19.47
N THR A 347 7.51 18.44 -20.75
CA THR A 347 6.96 19.68 -21.32
C THR A 347 5.50 19.51 -21.74
N ALA A 348 4.83 20.62 -22.07
CA ALA A 348 3.44 20.59 -22.51
C ALA A 348 3.18 19.57 -23.63
N ASP A 349 4.03 19.53 -24.66
CA ASP A 349 3.86 18.64 -25.81
C ASP A 349 4.02 17.15 -25.47
N GLU A 350 4.61 16.83 -24.32
CA GLU A 350 4.83 15.47 -23.83
C GLU A 350 3.75 15.00 -22.84
N LEU A 351 2.92 15.92 -22.34
CA LEU A 351 1.88 15.64 -21.35
C LEU A 351 0.50 15.56 -22.03
N ASN A 352 -0.18 14.45 -21.87
CA ASN A 352 -1.56 14.27 -22.34
C ASN A 352 -2.58 14.92 -21.40
N GLU A 353 -3.83 15.04 -21.86
CA GLU A 353 -4.90 15.70 -21.10
C GLU A 353 -5.14 15.07 -19.71
N PRO A 354 -5.27 13.73 -19.55
CA PRO A 354 -5.36 13.09 -18.23
C PRO A 354 -4.26 13.47 -17.23
N GLU A 355 -3.00 13.52 -17.68
CA GLU A 355 -1.85 13.89 -16.83
C GLU A 355 -1.95 15.35 -16.37
N ARG A 356 -2.38 16.25 -17.27
CA ARG A 356 -2.62 17.66 -16.93
C ARG A 356 -3.82 17.83 -16.00
N ILE A 357 -4.88 17.01 -16.14
CA ILE A 357 -6.03 16.98 -15.22
C ILE A 357 -5.53 16.61 -13.82
N MET A 358 -4.74 15.55 -13.71
CA MET A 358 -4.19 15.10 -12.43
C MET A 358 -3.39 16.19 -11.72
N ALA A 359 -2.50 16.89 -12.43
CA ALA A 359 -1.73 17.99 -11.87
C ALA A 359 -2.62 19.14 -11.35
N CYS A 360 -3.64 19.55 -12.11
CA CYS A 360 -4.55 20.61 -11.70
C CYS A 360 -5.43 20.20 -10.49
N ILE A 361 -5.92 18.95 -10.48
CA ILE A 361 -6.81 18.44 -9.44
C ILE A 361 -6.07 18.22 -8.12
N ASP A 362 -4.84 17.70 -8.16
CA ASP A 362 -4.01 17.57 -6.96
C ASP A 362 -3.83 18.93 -6.26
N ILE A 363 -3.43 19.97 -7.01
CA ILE A 363 -3.30 21.33 -6.48
C ILE A 363 -4.63 21.85 -5.94
N TYR A 364 -5.73 21.67 -6.69
CA TYR A 364 -7.05 22.13 -6.26
C TYR A 364 -7.50 21.44 -4.97
N GLN A 365 -7.33 20.13 -4.87
CA GLN A 365 -7.63 19.35 -3.66
C GLN A 365 -6.78 19.82 -2.48
N ALA A 366 -5.47 19.95 -2.67
CA ALA A 366 -4.54 20.40 -1.62
C ALA A 366 -4.86 21.81 -1.08
N LEU A 367 -5.40 22.70 -1.93
CA LEU A 367 -5.77 24.06 -1.56
C LEU A 367 -7.14 24.16 -0.90
N THR A 368 -8.08 23.28 -1.25
CA THR A 368 -9.48 23.31 -0.77
C THR A 368 -9.74 22.41 0.42
N GLU A 369 -8.88 21.43 0.69
CA GLU A 369 -9.03 20.54 1.84
C GLU A 369 -8.75 21.24 3.17
N ASP A 370 -9.51 20.87 4.19
CA ASP A 370 -9.25 21.26 5.57
C ASP A 370 -8.08 20.44 6.13
N ARG A 371 -7.17 21.11 6.81
CA ARG A 371 -6.08 20.51 7.57
C ARG A 371 -6.30 20.77 9.07
N PRO A 372 -5.73 19.96 9.99
CA PRO A 372 -5.99 20.05 11.43
C PRO A 372 -5.90 21.46 12.05
N TYR A 373 -5.09 22.34 11.46
CA TYR A 373 -4.89 23.73 11.93
C TYR A 373 -5.16 24.81 10.87
N LYS A 374 -5.68 24.43 9.70
CA LYS A 374 -5.87 25.37 8.59
C LYS A 374 -7.08 24.97 7.75
N LYS A 375 -8.08 25.86 7.73
CA LYS A 375 -9.22 25.71 6.83
C LYS A 375 -8.77 25.82 5.37
N GLY A 376 -9.35 24.99 4.51
CA GLY A 376 -9.19 25.07 3.07
C GLY A 376 -9.57 26.44 2.52
N LEU A 377 -8.99 26.81 1.38
CA LEU A 377 -9.33 28.02 0.66
C LEU A 377 -10.72 27.90 0.02
N SER A 378 -11.36 29.04 -0.22
CA SER A 378 -12.59 29.06 -1.01
C SER A 378 -12.32 28.63 -2.46
N HIS A 379 -13.37 28.15 -3.14
CA HIS A 379 -13.31 27.81 -4.55
C HIS A 379 -12.74 28.96 -5.40
N GLU A 380 -13.27 30.17 -5.23
CA GLU A 380 -12.84 31.37 -5.97
C GLU A 380 -11.35 31.65 -5.79
N LYS A 381 -10.88 31.71 -4.54
CA LYS A 381 -9.46 31.97 -4.23
C LYS A 381 -8.55 30.86 -4.74
N THR A 382 -9.01 29.61 -4.72
CA THR A 382 -8.26 28.49 -5.29
C THR A 382 -8.13 28.63 -6.79
N CYS A 383 -9.21 28.97 -7.49
CA CYS A 383 -9.17 29.17 -8.93
C CYS A 383 -8.30 30.36 -9.32
N ASP A 384 -8.26 31.43 -8.53
CA ASP A 384 -7.35 32.56 -8.78
C ASP A 384 -5.87 32.16 -8.69
N ILE A 385 -5.54 31.25 -7.77
CA ILE A 385 -4.19 30.66 -7.68
C ILE A 385 -3.90 29.79 -8.90
N LEU A 386 -4.85 28.95 -9.32
CA LEU A 386 -4.68 28.12 -10.51
C LEU A 386 -4.47 28.98 -11.77
N ASP A 387 -5.19 30.10 -11.91
CA ASP A 387 -5.04 31.01 -13.04
C ASP A 387 -3.66 31.69 -13.06
N ASP A 388 -3.13 32.11 -11.91
CA ASP A 388 -1.76 32.61 -11.78
C ASP A 388 -0.72 31.53 -12.15
N MET A 389 -0.93 30.28 -11.72
CA MET A 389 -0.07 29.15 -12.08
C MET A 389 -0.13 28.85 -13.59
N ALA A 390 -1.31 28.94 -14.20
CA ALA A 390 -1.50 28.75 -15.63
C ALA A 390 -0.81 29.86 -16.44
N GLN A 391 -0.91 31.13 -16.01
CA GLN A 391 -0.20 32.27 -16.62
C GLN A 391 1.33 32.09 -16.59
N LYS A 392 1.86 31.43 -15.55
CA LYS A 392 3.29 31.09 -15.43
C LYS A 392 3.70 29.87 -16.26
N GLY A 393 2.76 29.24 -16.97
CA GLY A 393 2.98 28.02 -17.74
C GLY A 393 3.28 26.80 -16.85
N PHE A 394 2.77 26.77 -15.62
CA PHE A 394 2.95 25.62 -14.73
C PHE A 394 1.90 24.55 -15.00
N ILE A 395 0.64 24.96 -15.20
CA ILE A 395 -0.51 24.08 -15.39
C ILE A 395 -1.37 24.53 -16.57
N ASP A 396 -2.29 23.67 -17.01
CA ASP A 396 -3.12 23.92 -18.20
C ASP A 396 -4.26 24.91 -17.91
N SER A 397 -4.29 26.02 -18.64
CA SER A 397 -5.31 27.07 -18.47
C SER A 397 -6.71 26.60 -18.87
N THR A 398 -6.83 25.69 -19.84
CA THR A 398 -8.12 25.13 -20.26
C THR A 398 -8.71 24.30 -19.13
N ILE A 399 -7.88 23.51 -18.47
CA ILE A 399 -8.31 22.68 -17.33
C ILE A 399 -8.61 23.54 -16.11
N SER A 400 -7.81 24.58 -15.81
CA SER A 400 -8.12 25.55 -14.74
C SER A 400 -9.51 26.16 -14.93
N ASN A 401 -9.83 26.60 -16.15
CA ASN A 401 -11.15 27.13 -16.48
C ASN A 401 -12.26 26.09 -16.29
N LYS A 402 -12.04 24.82 -16.66
CA LYS A 402 -13.01 23.74 -16.46
C LYS A 402 -13.25 23.44 -14.98
N ILE A 403 -12.22 23.49 -14.15
CA ILE A 403 -12.33 23.39 -12.68
C ILE A 403 -13.21 24.51 -12.13
N ARG A 404 -12.96 25.76 -12.55
CA ARG A 404 -13.73 26.94 -12.15
C ARG A 404 -15.21 26.82 -12.56
N GLU A 405 -15.49 26.36 -13.77
CA GLU A 405 -16.86 26.17 -14.25
C GLU A 405 -17.59 25.06 -13.49
N PHE A 406 -16.95 23.90 -13.36
CA PHE A 406 -17.60 22.69 -12.86
C PHE A 406 -17.84 22.70 -11.35
N PHE A 407 -16.82 23.03 -10.55
CA PHE A 407 -16.92 22.99 -9.09
C PHE A 407 -17.56 24.24 -8.47
N ASN A 408 -17.96 25.22 -9.27
CA ASN A 408 -18.81 26.31 -8.80
C ASN A 408 -20.30 25.92 -8.73
N ILE A 409 -20.69 24.85 -9.43
CA ILE A 409 -22.09 24.43 -9.62
C ILE A 409 -22.48 23.29 -8.66
N ILE A 410 -21.49 22.60 -8.08
CA ILE A 410 -21.63 21.43 -7.20
C ILE A 410 -21.13 21.82 -5.82
#